data_AF-A0A9N9L0Z8-F1
#
_entry.id   AF-A0A9N9L0Z8-F1
#
_cell.length_a   1.000
_cell.length_b   1.000
_cell.length_c   1.000
_cell.angle_alpha   90.00
_cell.angle_beta   90.00
_cell.angle_gamma   90.00
#
_symmetry.space_group_name_H-M   'P 1'
#
loop_
_entity.id
_entity.type
_entity.pdbx_description
1 polymer ?
#
loop_
_entity_poly.entity_id
_entity_poly.type
_entity_poly.pdbx_seq_one_letter_code
_entity_poly.pdbx_strand_id
1 'polypeptide(L)'
;MKPPIPQLTRFLLSPSRPYICTTCRSTRPLSNPKALRFSTTPLSNPPPPPPKAYARLSSRRLISLTGPDASKYLQGVITNTVTPPQGPWKEGFYAAFLNAKGRVLADVFVYRLSAESGLGAGDLGGSEGEGWLIEVDAVEVERVVKMMKRSRLGSKLRRYLHGVPEGHEELFREIALPQESNIDWMGGINYKKGCYVGQELTVRTHHRGVVRKRILPVQFYGLDEPIPKILEYDPMKRHSAENILYGTDIERFQPGLLETIGQGTTDEQPQRKKKSTGKIITGVGNVGLALCRLKEMTPSGSGEVDYDSFQEGQEFMVEWGGDEEGVGKERVKVRAFVPEWHLSQK
;
A
#
# COMPACT_ATOMS: atom_id res chain seq x y z
N MET A 1 -3.35 -61.42 -2.38
CA MET A 1 -4.12 -60.15 -2.48
C MET A 1 -3.53 -59.11 -1.54
N LYS A 2 -2.75 -58.20 -2.12
CA LYS A 2 -2.34 -56.85 -1.67
C LYS A 2 -1.70 -56.24 -2.93
N PRO A 3 -2.19 -55.12 -3.49
CA PRO A 3 -1.58 -54.55 -4.69
C PRO A 3 -0.27 -53.83 -4.32
N PRO A 4 0.81 -54.00 -5.10
CA PRO A 4 2.04 -53.24 -4.92
C PRO A 4 1.95 -51.86 -5.60
N ILE A 5 2.65 -50.92 -4.99
CA ILE A 5 2.83 -49.51 -5.38
C ILE A 5 3.64 -49.43 -6.68
N PRO A 6 3.23 -48.69 -7.73
CA PRO A 6 4.11 -48.38 -8.84
C PRO A 6 5.01 -47.19 -8.52
N GLN A 7 6.32 -47.44 -8.53
CA GLN A 7 7.37 -46.45 -8.46
C GLN A 7 7.59 -45.74 -9.81
N LEU A 8 7.74 -44.41 -9.75
CA LEU A 8 8.57 -43.51 -10.57
C LEU A 8 8.80 -43.88 -12.05
N THR A 9 8.03 -43.25 -12.94
CA THR A 9 8.35 -43.10 -14.36
C THR A 9 9.55 -42.17 -14.56
N ARG A 10 10.70 -42.77 -14.89
CA ARG A 10 11.87 -42.14 -15.51
C ARG A 10 11.57 -42.01 -17.01
N PHE A 11 11.34 -40.79 -17.51
CA PHE A 11 11.31 -40.55 -18.96
C PHE A 11 12.76 -40.46 -19.46
N LEU A 12 13.19 -41.49 -20.20
CA LEU A 12 14.42 -41.48 -20.98
C LEU A 12 14.17 -40.70 -22.27
N LEU A 13 14.83 -39.55 -22.42
CA LEU A 13 14.94 -38.84 -23.68
C LEU A 13 15.77 -39.71 -24.66
N SER A 14 15.13 -40.16 -25.74
CA SER A 14 15.78 -40.84 -26.86
C SER A 14 16.55 -39.83 -27.72
N PRO A 15 17.78 -40.13 -28.19
CA PRO A 15 18.51 -39.26 -29.10
C PRO A 15 17.87 -39.29 -30.51
N SER A 16 17.47 -38.12 -30.98
CA SER A 16 16.99 -37.88 -32.34
C SER A 16 18.04 -38.29 -33.38
N ARG A 17 17.84 -39.43 -34.05
CA ARG A 17 18.48 -39.71 -35.34
C ARG A 17 17.70 -38.98 -36.45
N PRO A 18 18.36 -38.29 -37.40
CA PRO A 18 17.65 -37.68 -38.52
C PRO A 18 17.09 -38.77 -39.44
N TYR A 19 15.78 -38.73 -39.67
CA TYR A 19 15.08 -39.57 -40.64
C TYR A 19 15.28 -38.97 -42.05
N ILE A 20 15.94 -39.72 -42.94
CA ILE A 20 16.02 -39.36 -44.36
C ILE A 20 14.97 -40.20 -45.11
N CYS A 21 14.08 -39.52 -45.84
CA CYS A 21 13.01 -40.13 -46.62
C CYS A 21 13.55 -41.06 -47.71
N THR A 22 12.98 -42.26 -47.82
CA THR A 22 13.38 -43.33 -48.75
C THR A 22 13.21 -42.96 -50.23
N THR A 23 12.35 -41.98 -50.55
CA THR A 23 12.17 -41.46 -51.91
C THR A 23 13.39 -40.67 -52.40
N CYS A 24 14.16 -40.05 -51.48
CA CYS A 24 15.35 -39.27 -51.84
C CYS A 24 16.56 -40.14 -52.19
N ARG A 25 16.52 -41.46 -51.94
CA ARG A 25 17.64 -42.39 -52.15
C ARG A 25 17.60 -43.09 -53.53
N SER A 26 16.53 -42.96 -54.31
CA SER A 26 16.32 -43.77 -55.52
C SER A 26 16.37 -43.02 -56.87
N THR A 27 16.60 -41.71 -56.90
CA THR A 27 16.62 -40.96 -58.17
C THR A 27 17.88 -40.12 -58.37
N ARG A 28 18.97 -40.76 -58.84
CA ARG A 28 19.66 -40.44 -60.11
C ARG A 28 21.04 -41.14 -60.20
N PRO A 29 21.42 -41.69 -61.37
CA PRO A 29 22.75 -42.26 -61.59
C PRO A 29 23.82 -41.18 -61.76
N LEU A 30 25.01 -41.48 -61.27
CA LEU A 30 26.26 -40.77 -61.52
C LEU A 30 26.59 -40.77 -63.02
N SER A 31 26.62 -39.60 -63.66
CA SER A 31 27.47 -39.34 -64.84
C SER A 31 27.42 -37.87 -65.26
N ASN A 32 28.51 -37.15 -64.96
CA ASN A 32 29.29 -36.26 -65.85
C ASN A 32 29.92 -35.14 -64.98
N PRO A 33 31.27 -35.08 -64.85
CA PRO A 33 31.93 -34.09 -64.00
C PRO A 33 32.06 -32.77 -64.76
N LYS A 34 30.94 -32.12 -65.06
CA LYS A 34 30.97 -30.68 -65.36
C LYS A 34 30.89 -29.98 -64.02
N ALA A 35 32.05 -29.54 -63.54
CA ALA A 35 32.28 -28.75 -62.34
C ALA A 35 31.04 -27.94 -61.94
N LEU A 36 30.26 -28.50 -61.02
CA LEU A 36 29.37 -27.69 -60.19
C LEU A 36 30.32 -26.80 -59.42
N ARG A 37 30.42 -25.54 -59.84
CA ARG A 37 30.98 -24.48 -59.01
C ARG A 37 30.05 -24.39 -57.81
N PHE A 38 30.32 -25.21 -56.79
CA PHE A 38 29.90 -24.90 -55.44
C PHE A 38 30.39 -23.48 -55.21
N SER A 39 29.47 -22.56 -54.90
CA SER A 39 29.85 -21.25 -54.43
C SER A 39 30.67 -21.46 -53.17
N THR A 40 31.99 -21.44 -53.30
CA THR A 40 32.95 -21.29 -52.21
C THR A 40 33.00 -19.82 -51.81
N THR A 41 31.86 -19.11 -51.81
CA THR A 41 31.72 -18.01 -50.87
C THR A 41 31.94 -18.67 -49.52
N PRO A 42 33.04 -18.36 -48.81
CA PRO A 42 33.11 -18.74 -47.43
C PRO A 42 31.80 -18.23 -46.82
N LEU A 43 31.07 -19.05 -46.08
CA LEU A 43 30.20 -18.49 -45.06
C LEU A 43 31.17 -17.75 -44.16
N SER A 44 31.44 -16.48 -44.51
CA SER A 44 32.17 -15.58 -43.64
C SER A 44 31.41 -15.65 -42.35
N ASN A 45 32.10 -16.01 -41.26
CA ASN A 45 31.52 -15.90 -39.94
C ASN A 45 30.81 -14.55 -39.88
N PRO A 46 29.57 -14.50 -39.36
CA PRO A 46 28.87 -13.23 -39.24
C PRO A 46 29.85 -12.22 -38.64
N PRO A 47 29.91 -11.00 -39.20
CA PRO A 47 30.88 -10.01 -38.75
C PRO A 47 30.77 -9.94 -37.22
N PRO A 48 31.91 -9.86 -36.51
CA PRO A 48 31.88 -9.75 -35.06
C PRO A 48 30.92 -8.61 -34.68
N PRO A 49 30.08 -8.81 -33.65
CA PRO A 49 29.11 -7.79 -33.27
C PRO A 49 29.86 -6.48 -33.06
N PRO A 50 29.29 -5.35 -33.52
CA PRO A 50 29.93 -4.06 -33.32
C PRO A 50 30.16 -3.83 -31.82
N PRO A 51 31.23 -3.11 -31.43
CA PRO A 51 31.58 -2.90 -30.03
C PRO A 51 30.45 -2.23 -29.24
N LYS A 52 29.54 -1.52 -29.94
CA LYS A 52 28.28 -0.99 -29.42
C LYS A 52 27.22 -1.05 -30.53
N ALA A 53 26.02 -1.49 -30.20
CA ALA A 53 24.85 -1.44 -31.07
C ALA A 53 23.58 -1.26 -30.24
N TYR A 54 22.54 -0.75 -30.89
CA TYR A 54 21.21 -0.64 -30.31
C TYR A 54 20.31 -1.70 -30.94
N ALA A 55 19.56 -2.41 -30.11
CA ALA A 55 18.56 -3.36 -30.57
C ALA A 55 17.21 -2.99 -29.98
N ARG A 56 16.16 -2.99 -30.81
CA ARG A 56 14.79 -2.75 -30.33
C ARG A 56 14.28 -4.01 -29.62
N LEU A 57 14.00 -3.90 -28.34
CA LEU A 57 13.39 -4.98 -27.55
C LEU A 57 11.86 -4.94 -27.67
N SER A 58 11.30 -5.53 -28.73
CA SER A 58 9.85 -5.54 -28.96
C SER A 58 9.06 -6.37 -27.95
N SER A 59 9.71 -7.35 -27.30
CA SER A 59 9.12 -8.22 -26.27
C SER A 59 9.13 -7.62 -24.87
N ARG A 60 9.78 -6.47 -24.65
CA ARG A 60 9.86 -5.82 -23.34
C ARG A 60 9.10 -4.50 -23.35
N ARG A 61 8.59 -4.10 -22.18
CA ARG A 61 7.90 -2.83 -21.94
C ARG A 61 8.33 -2.27 -20.59
N LEU A 62 8.19 -0.95 -20.44
CA LEU A 62 8.49 -0.25 -19.21
C LEU A 62 7.17 0.18 -18.54
N ILE A 63 7.06 -0.09 -17.24
CA ILE A 63 6.04 0.45 -16.35
C ILE A 63 6.71 1.53 -15.49
N SER A 64 6.16 2.73 -15.48
CA SER A 64 6.60 3.79 -14.58
C SER A 64 5.79 3.73 -13.28
N LEU A 65 6.49 3.71 -12.15
CA LEU A 65 5.92 3.83 -10.82
C LEU A 65 6.53 5.06 -10.15
N THR A 66 5.74 6.12 -10.03
CA THR A 66 6.15 7.40 -9.44
C THR A 66 5.28 7.75 -8.25
N GLY A 67 5.83 8.58 -7.37
CA GLY A 67 5.13 9.10 -6.21
C GLY A 67 5.92 8.79 -4.95
N PRO A 68 5.65 9.50 -3.88
CA PRO A 68 6.58 9.52 -2.77
C PRO A 68 6.51 8.26 -1.89
N ASP A 69 5.51 7.39 -2.08
CA ASP A 69 5.44 6.05 -1.47
C ASP A 69 5.93 4.93 -2.41
N ALA A 70 6.42 5.27 -3.62
CA ALA A 70 6.77 4.30 -4.65
C ALA A 70 7.77 3.25 -4.15
N SER A 71 8.82 3.66 -3.44
CA SER A 71 9.85 2.76 -2.91
C SER A 71 9.29 1.81 -1.84
N LYS A 72 8.52 2.34 -0.88
CA LYS A 72 7.89 1.55 0.19
C LYS A 72 6.88 0.56 -0.36
N TYR A 73 6.10 1.00 -1.34
CA TYR A 73 5.16 0.15 -2.06
C TYR A 73 5.89 -0.97 -2.80
N LEU A 74 6.90 -0.63 -3.61
CA LEU A 74 7.60 -1.57 -4.47
C LEU A 74 8.31 -2.63 -3.65
N GLN A 75 8.95 -2.23 -2.54
CA GLN A 75 9.56 -3.12 -1.55
C GLN A 75 8.60 -4.22 -1.05
N GLY A 76 7.30 -3.92 -0.95
CA GLY A 76 6.29 -4.85 -0.45
C GLY A 76 5.72 -5.82 -1.50
N VAL A 77 6.07 -5.67 -2.79
CA VAL A 77 5.45 -6.44 -3.89
C VAL A 77 6.44 -7.20 -4.78
N ILE A 78 7.74 -6.94 -4.66
CA ILE A 78 8.78 -7.65 -5.38
C ILE A 78 9.62 -8.54 -4.45
N THR A 79 10.37 -9.48 -5.03
CA THR A 79 11.23 -10.41 -4.27
C THR A 79 12.56 -9.82 -3.80
N ASN A 80 12.98 -8.65 -4.32
CA ASN A 80 14.30 -8.08 -4.04
C ASN A 80 14.19 -6.74 -3.29
N THR A 81 15.29 -6.29 -2.69
CA THR A 81 15.31 -5.10 -1.85
C THR A 81 15.52 -3.83 -2.66
N VAL A 82 14.56 -2.93 -2.56
CA VAL A 82 14.63 -1.54 -2.98
C VAL A 82 15.64 -0.82 -2.09
N THR A 83 16.82 -0.52 -2.63
CA THR A 83 17.88 0.16 -1.88
C THR A 83 17.64 1.68 -1.91
N PRO A 84 17.67 2.40 -0.76
CA PRO A 84 17.41 3.83 -0.70
C PRO A 84 18.52 4.70 -1.36
N PRO A 85 18.23 6.00 -1.62
CA PRO A 85 19.01 6.92 -2.46
C PRO A 85 20.50 7.17 -2.14
N GLN A 86 20.97 6.72 -0.98
CA GLN A 86 22.28 7.09 -0.41
C GLN A 86 23.39 6.06 -0.69
N GLY A 87 23.06 4.96 -1.38
CA GLY A 87 24.04 3.99 -1.87
C GLY A 87 24.67 4.40 -3.20
N PRO A 88 25.82 3.80 -3.60
CA PRO A 88 26.37 3.99 -4.94
C PRO A 88 25.30 3.64 -5.98
N TRP A 89 25.21 4.44 -7.05
CA TRP A 89 24.29 4.21 -8.17
C TRP A 89 24.32 2.73 -8.58
N LYS A 90 23.23 2.00 -8.32
CA LYS A 90 23.02 0.68 -8.92
C LYS A 90 22.37 0.90 -10.29
N GLU A 91 22.94 0.29 -11.31
CA GLU A 91 22.50 0.30 -12.73
C GLU A 91 21.11 -0.34 -12.98
N GLY A 92 20.33 -0.56 -11.91
CA GLY A 92 19.13 -1.40 -11.89
C GLY A 92 19.39 -2.74 -11.20
N PHE A 93 18.32 -3.47 -10.91
CA PHE A 93 18.40 -4.78 -10.29
C PHE A 93 17.28 -5.70 -10.76
N TYR A 94 17.56 -7.01 -10.74
CA TYR A 94 16.60 -8.03 -11.12
C TYR A 94 15.71 -8.44 -9.94
N ALA A 95 14.42 -8.59 -10.18
CA ALA A 95 13.44 -9.03 -9.19
C ALA A 95 12.30 -9.82 -9.86
N ALA A 96 11.38 -10.33 -9.06
CA ALA A 96 10.17 -10.98 -9.55
C ALA A 96 8.94 -10.48 -8.80
N PHE A 97 7.80 -10.46 -9.51
CA PHE A 97 6.48 -10.41 -8.90
C PHE A 97 5.99 -11.82 -8.63
N LEU A 98 5.43 -12.06 -7.45
CA LEU A 98 4.88 -13.37 -7.08
C LEU A 98 3.37 -13.30 -6.90
N ASN A 99 2.69 -14.43 -7.09
CA ASN A 99 1.29 -14.57 -6.68
C ASN A 99 1.19 -14.90 -5.19
N ALA A 100 -0.04 -14.91 -4.66
CA ALA A 100 -0.31 -15.22 -3.25
C ALA A 100 0.13 -16.63 -2.80
N LYS A 101 0.39 -17.55 -3.74
CA LYS A 101 0.92 -18.91 -3.46
C LYS A 101 2.45 -18.97 -3.58
N GLY A 102 3.14 -17.84 -3.77
CA GLY A 102 4.59 -17.78 -3.93
C GLY A 102 5.12 -18.29 -5.27
N ARG A 103 4.30 -18.34 -6.33
CA ARG A 103 4.76 -18.66 -7.70
C ARG A 103 5.05 -17.39 -8.48
N VAL A 104 6.08 -17.41 -9.32
CA VAL A 104 6.48 -16.29 -10.17
C VAL A 104 5.35 -15.92 -11.12
N LEU A 105 4.99 -14.64 -11.13
CA LEU A 105 4.08 -14.02 -12.10
C LEU A 105 4.87 -13.43 -13.27
N ALA A 106 5.90 -12.64 -12.96
CA ALA A 106 6.77 -12.03 -13.96
C ALA A 106 8.16 -11.78 -13.36
N ASP A 107 9.20 -11.96 -14.17
CA ASP A 107 10.51 -11.41 -13.92
C ASP A 107 10.58 -9.95 -14.37
N VAL A 108 11.33 -9.14 -13.63
CA VAL A 108 11.46 -7.72 -13.92
C VAL A 108 12.87 -7.21 -13.67
N PHE A 109 13.27 -6.21 -14.45
CA PHE A 109 14.40 -5.35 -14.11
C PHE A 109 13.87 -4.02 -13.61
N VAL A 110 14.36 -3.59 -12.47
CA VAL A 110 13.91 -2.38 -11.78
C VAL A 110 15.04 -1.36 -11.83
N TYR A 111 14.74 -0.19 -12.37
CA TYR A 111 15.67 0.92 -12.53
C TYR A 111 15.16 2.13 -11.76
N ARG A 112 16.06 2.88 -11.15
CA ARG A 112 15.71 4.14 -10.51
C ARG A 112 15.48 5.23 -11.56
N LEU A 113 14.39 5.97 -11.43
CA LEU A 113 14.15 7.17 -12.24
C LEU A 113 14.86 8.35 -11.59
N SER A 114 15.83 8.96 -12.26
CA SER A 114 16.51 10.18 -11.80
C SER A 114 15.96 11.41 -12.52
N ALA A 115 15.92 12.55 -11.81
CA ALA A 115 15.57 13.85 -12.37
C ALA A 115 16.50 14.26 -13.53
N GLU A 116 17.74 13.77 -13.55
CA GLU A 116 18.77 14.09 -14.55
C GLU A 116 18.65 13.26 -15.86
N SER A 117 17.81 12.22 -15.90
CA SER A 117 17.75 11.28 -17.02
C SER A 117 16.98 11.78 -18.25
N GLY A 118 16.46 13.02 -18.25
CA GLY A 118 15.63 13.56 -19.33
C GLY A 118 14.28 12.84 -19.52
N LEU A 119 13.96 11.89 -18.64
CA LEU A 119 12.66 11.24 -18.45
C LEU A 119 12.15 11.63 -17.07
N GLY A 120 12.16 12.94 -16.78
CA GLY A 120 11.83 13.44 -15.45
C GLY A 120 10.43 12.99 -15.05
N ALA A 121 10.23 12.77 -13.74
CA ALA A 121 8.89 12.61 -13.18
C ALA A 121 7.93 13.72 -13.69
N GLY A 122 8.46 14.92 -13.97
CA GLY A 122 7.72 16.05 -14.55
C GLY A 122 7.16 15.85 -15.97
N ASP A 123 7.83 15.12 -16.87
CA ASP A 123 7.33 14.90 -18.25
C ASP A 123 6.18 13.89 -18.32
N LEU A 124 5.99 13.10 -17.26
CA LEU A 124 4.88 12.16 -17.07
C LEU A 124 3.88 12.65 -16.01
N GLY A 125 3.95 13.93 -15.60
CA GLY A 125 2.97 14.56 -14.70
C GLY A 125 3.17 14.29 -13.20
N GLY A 126 4.32 13.78 -12.77
CA GLY A 126 4.67 13.59 -11.36
C GLY A 126 5.49 14.76 -10.80
N SER A 127 4.97 15.45 -9.79
CA SER A 127 5.76 16.40 -8.99
C SER A 127 6.84 15.66 -8.19
N GLU A 128 7.89 16.40 -7.81
CA GLU A 128 9.04 16.01 -6.99
C GLU A 128 8.80 14.76 -6.11
N GLY A 129 9.25 13.59 -6.56
CA GLY A 129 9.02 12.33 -5.86
C GLY A 129 9.90 11.20 -6.39
N GLU A 130 10.14 10.19 -5.54
CA GLU A 130 10.87 8.99 -5.93
C GLU A 130 10.13 8.23 -7.06
N GLY A 131 10.88 7.70 -8.01
CA GLY A 131 10.34 7.00 -9.17
C GLY A 131 11.15 5.79 -9.56
N TRP A 132 10.47 4.78 -10.11
CA TRP A 132 11.05 3.53 -10.56
C TRP A 132 10.51 3.16 -11.94
N LEU A 133 11.39 2.72 -12.83
CA LEU A 133 11.04 2.07 -14.09
C LEU A 133 11.16 0.56 -13.90
N ILE A 134 10.10 -0.15 -14.26
CA ILE A 134 10.02 -1.59 -14.16
C ILE A 134 9.94 -2.14 -15.59
N GLU A 135 11.01 -2.74 -16.06
CA GLU A 135 11.02 -3.49 -17.31
C GLU A 135 10.41 -4.87 -17.10
N VAL A 136 9.44 -5.20 -17.93
CA VAL A 136 8.70 -6.47 -17.88
C VAL A 136 8.44 -6.96 -19.30
N ASP A 137 8.18 -8.26 -19.46
CA ASP A 137 7.67 -8.79 -20.73
C ASP A 137 6.36 -8.09 -21.12
N ALA A 138 6.25 -7.71 -22.39
CA ALA A 138 5.11 -7.00 -22.97
C ALA A 138 3.79 -7.73 -22.72
N VAL A 139 3.78 -9.08 -22.72
CA VAL A 139 2.56 -9.87 -22.52
C VAL A 139 2.08 -9.87 -21.05
N GLU A 140 2.97 -9.59 -20.11
CA GLU A 140 2.68 -9.63 -18.67
C GLU A 140 2.33 -8.25 -18.08
N VAL A 141 2.52 -7.17 -18.83
CA VAL A 141 2.28 -5.78 -18.37
C VAL A 141 0.92 -5.62 -17.71
N GLU A 142 -0.16 -6.02 -18.38
CA GLU A 142 -1.52 -5.84 -17.85
C GLU A 142 -1.74 -6.61 -16.55
N ARG A 143 -1.19 -7.84 -16.46
CA ARG A 143 -1.31 -8.69 -15.28
C ARG A 143 -0.55 -8.10 -14.11
N VAL A 144 0.68 -7.64 -14.34
CA VAL A 144 1.53 -7.00 -13.34
C VAL A 144 0.90 -5.69 -12.86
N VAL A 145 0.44 -4.82 -13.76
CA VAL A 145 -0.25 -3.57 -13.41
C VAL A 145 -1.52 -3.85 -12.62
N LYS A 146 -2.32 -4.84 -13.02
CA LYS A 146 -3.54 -5.24 -12.29
C LYS A 146 -3.22 -5.78 -10.89
N MET A 147 -2.15 -6.56 -10.76
CA MET A 147 -1.67 -7.05 -9.47
C MET A 147 -1.18 -5.89 -8.61
N MET A 148 -0.41 -4.97 -9.18
CA MET A 148 0.11 -3.79 -8.50
C MET A 148 -1.04 -2.93 -7.94
N LYS A 149 -2.05 -2.64 -8.75
CA LYS A 149 -3.25 -1.92 -8.29
C LYS A 149 -4.02 -2.63 -7.17
N ARG A 150 -3.88 -3.95 -7.03
CA ARG A 150 -4.56 -4.78 -6.01
C ARG A 150 -3.74 -5.02 -4.75
N SER A 151 -2.46 -4.68 -4.74
CA SER A 151 -1.57 -5.01 -3.62
C SER A 151 -1.83 -4.09 -2.40
N ARG A 152 -1.31 -4.52 -1.24
CA ARG A 152 -1.79 -4.18 0.11
C ARG A 152 -1.90 -2.69 0.45
N LEU A 153 -1.09 -1.81 -0.15
CA LEU A 153 -1.21 -0.37 0.13
C LEU A 153 -2.54 0.19 -0.37
N GLY A 154 -3.01 -0.26 -1.55
CA GLY A 154 -4.32 0.12 -2.08
C GLY A 154 -5.48 -0.44 -1.23
N SER A 155 -5.34 -1.66 -0.69
CA SER A 155 -6.35 -2.25 0.20
C SER A 155 -6.41 -1.55 1.56
N LYS A 156 -5.26 -1.26 2.18
CA LYS A 156 -5.18 -0.58 3.48
C LYS A 156 -5.72 0.86 3.39
N LEU A 157 -5.27 1.61 2.37
CA LEU A 157 -5.76 2.95 2.12
C LEU A 157 -7.27 2.99 1.86
N ARG A 158 -7.78 2.09 1.00
CA ARG A 158 -9.22 2.01 0.72
C ARG A 158 -10.03 1.70 1.98
N ARG A 159 -9.54 0.81 2.84
CA ARG A 159 -10.18 0.53 4.14
C ARG A 159 -10.19 1.77 5.03
N TYR A 160 -9.09 2.51 5.11
CA TYR A 160 -9.01 3.74 5.90
C TYR A 160 -9.99 4.78 5.40
N LEU A 161 -10.08 4.99 4.08
CA LEU A 161 -11.06 5.91 3.49
C LEU A 161 -12.52 5.49 3.77
N HIS A 162 -12.78 4.20 3.93
CA HIS A 162 -14.10 3.68 4.27
C HIS A 162 -14.33 3.47 5.78
N GLY A 163 -13.35 3.76 6.65
CA GLY A 163 -13.50 3.55 8.09
C GLY A 163 -13.56 2.08 8.54
N VAL A 164 -12.92 1.18 7.80
CA VAL A 164 -12.97 -0.27 8.05
C VAL A 164 -11.69 -0.74 8.75
N PRO A 165 -11.74 -0.99 10.08
CA PRO A 165 -10.59 -1.54 10.80
C PRO A 165 -10.41 -3.03 10.52
N GLU A 166 -9.16 -3.47 10.30
CA GLU A 166 -8.80 -4.86 10.04
C GLU A 166 -7.45 -5.24 10.66
N GLY A 167 -7.40 -6.40 11.33
CA GLY A 167 -6.15 -6.98 11.80
C GLY A 167 -5.61 -6.37 13.10
N HIS A 168 -4.47 -6.87 13.54
CA HIS A 168 -3.93 -6.60 14.89
C HIS A 168 -3.33 -5.19 15.08
N GLU A 169 -2.98 -4.51 13.98
CA GLU A 169 -2.49 -3.11 14.01
C GLU A 169 -3.62 -2.10 14.24
N GLU A 170 -4.88 -2.51 14.05
CA GLU A 170 -6.06 -1.65 14.08
C GLU A 170 -7.04 -2.09 15.17
N LEU A 171 -7.13 -3.41 15.40
CA LEU A 171 -7.91 -4.07 16.43
C LEU A 171 -6.98 -4.70 17.47
N PHE A 172 -6.50 -3.85 18.39
CA PHE A 172 -5.56 -4.28 19.42
C PHE A 172 -6.16 -5.33 20.34
N ARG A 173 -5.40 -6.40 20.57
CA ARG A 173 -5.80 -7.52 21.44
C ARG A 173 -6.12 -7.01 22.84
N GLU A 174 -7.21 -7.53 23.41
CA GLU A 174 -7.63 -7.26 24.79
C GLU A 174 -7.99 -5.78 25.08
N ILE A 175 -7.89 -4.89 24.09
CA ILE A 175 -8.25 -3.47 24.21
C ILE A 175 -9.45 -3.14 23.34
N ALA A 176 -9.51 -3.65 22.10
CA ALA A 176 -10.57 -3.33 21.15
C ALA A 176 -11.92 -3.91 21.58
N LEU A 177 -12.94 -3.06 21.70
CA LEU A 177 -14.32 -3.47 21.95
C LEU A 177 -15.07 -3.68 20.64
N PRO A 178 -15.91 -4.73 20.50
CA PRO A 178 -16.58 -5.05 19.24
C PRO A 178 -17.43 -3.89 18.67
N GLN A 179 -18.24 -3.26 19.52
CA GLN A 179 -19.07 -2.13 19.12
C GLN A 179 -18.28 -0.84 18.88
N GLU A 180 -17.17 -0.63 19.60
CA GLU A 180 -16.30 0.52 19.30
C GLU A 180 -15.55 0.31 17.98
N SER A 181 -15.32 -0.94 17.59
CA SER A 181 -14.62 -1.33 16.37
C SER A 181 -15.53 -1.55 15.16
N ASN A 182 -16.81 -1.18 15.27
CA ASN A 182 -17.84 -1.34 14.24
C ASN A 182 -18.13 -2.79 13.81
N ILE A 183 -17.73 -3.79 14.60
CA ILE A 183 -17.96 -5.21 14.29
C ILE A 183 -19.47 -5.51 14.28
N ASP A 184 -20.24 -4.83 15.11
CA ASP A 184 -21.70 -4.87 15.13
C ASP A 184 -22.31 -4.38 13.81
N TRP A 185 -21.85 -3.22 13.32
CA TRP A 185 -22.32 -2.64 12.06
C TRP A 185 -21.82 -3.35 10.80
N MET A 186 -20.71 -4.09 10.90
CA MET A 186 -20.20 -4.95 9.82
C MET A 186 -20.82 -6.35 9.83
N GLY A 187 -21.86 -6.60 10.64
CA GLY A 187 -22.55 -7.90 10.70
C GLY A 187 -21.74 -9.01 11.39
N GLY A 188 -20.71 -8.67 12.15
CA GLY A 188 -19.85 -9.61 12.86
C GLY A 188 -20.43 -10.14 14.18
N ILE A 189 -21.59 -9.63 14.61
CA ILE A 189 -22.26 -10.05 15.85
C ILE A 189 -23.67 -10.51 15.53
N ASN A 190 -23.99 -11.76 15.88
CA ASN A 190 -25.35 -12.26 15.86
C ASN A 190 -25.92 -12.19 17.29
N TYR A 191 -26.88 -11.32 17.54
CA TYR A 191 -27.51 -11.19 18.87
C TYR A 191 -28.51 -12.30 19.20
N LYS A 192 -28.87 -13.14 18.22
CA LYS A 192 -29.85 -14.23 18.34
C LYS A 192 -29.23 -15.62 18.38
N LYS A 193 -27.88 -15.74 18.35
CA LYS A 193 -27.20 -17.05 18.44
C LYS A 193 -27.11 -17.55 19.88
N GLY A 194 -26.79 -18.84 20.03
CA GLY A 194 -26.50 -19.45 21.33
C GLY A 194 -25.23 -18.90 22.01
N CYS A 195 -24.95 -19.37 23.23
CA CYS A 195 -23.94 -18.80 24.11
C CYS A 195 -22.52 -18.77 23.52
N TYR A 196 -21.80 -17.68 23.76
CA TYR A 196 -20.37 -17.54 23.44
C TYR A 196 -19.64 -16.69 24.49
N VAL A 197 -18.31 -16.82 24.55
CA VAL A 197 -17.48 -16.09 25.53
C VAL A 197 -17.60 -14.58 25.33
N GLY A 198 -17.84 -13.84 26.42
CA GLY A 198 -18.01 -12.37 26.38
C GLY A 198 -19.36 -11.88 25.83
N GLN A 199 -20.31 -12.80 25.59
CA GLN A 199 -21.65 -12.45 25.10
C GLN A 199 -22.38 -11.47 26.04
N GLU A 200 -22.31 -11.67 27.35
CA GLU A 200 -23.07 -10.86 28.32
C GLU A 200 -22.75 -9.36 28.20
N LEU A 201 -21.47 -9.00 28.16
CA LEU A 201 -21.06 -7.61 27.96
C LEU A 201 -21.49 -7.09 26.58
N THR A 202 -21.33 -7.91 25.54
CA THR A 202 -21.68 -7.53 24.16
C THR A 202 -23.18 -7.22 24.03
N VAL A 203 -24.03 -8.11 24.55
CA VAL A 203 -25.49 -7.98 24.53
C VAL A 203 -25.94 -6.83 25.42
N ARG A 204 -25.33 -6.66 26.61
CA ARG A 204 -25.62 -5.53 27.51
C ARG A 204 -25.34 -4.19 26.83
N THR A 205 -24.20 -4.06 26.16
CA THR A 205 -23.85 -2.84 25.41
C THR A 205 -24.83 -2.59 24.27
N HIS A 206 -25.28 -3.63 23.56
CA HIS A 206 -26.27 -3.48 22.48
C HIS A 206 -27.65 -3.02 22.97
N HIS A 207 -28.18 -3.60 24.07
CA HIS A 207 -29.54 -3.31 24.52
C HIS A 207 -29.67 -2.13 25.47
N ARG A 208 -28.64 -1.87 26.29
CA ARG A 208 -28.69 -0.82 27.33
C ARG A 208 -27.68 0.30 27.09
N GLY A 209 -26.70 0.07 26.21
CA GLY A 209 -25.56 0.96 26.03
C GLY A 209 -25.74 1.88 24.83
N VAL A 210 -25.55 3.17 25.05
CA VAL A 210 -25.19 4.09 23.97
C VAL A 210 -23.71 3.86 23.66
N VAL A 211 -23.39 3.38 22.46
CA VAL A 211 -22.00 3.29 21.99
C VAL A 211 -21.49 4.71 21.77
N ARG A 212 -20.63 5.20 22.68
CA ARG A 212 -20.17 6.61 22.68
C ARG A 212 -18.93 6.85 21.82
N LYS A 213 -18.17 5.80 21.55
CA LYS A 213 -16.94 5.85 20.76
C LYS A 213 -17.02 4.84 19.63
N ARG A 214 -16.55 5.23 18.45
CA ARG A 214 -16.36 4.32 17.33
C ARG A 214 -15.09 4.65 16.58
N ILE A 215 -14.52 3.64 15.94
CA ILE A 215 -13.47 3.82 14.96
C ILE A 215 -14.06 4.59 13.78
N LEU A 216 -13.46 5.73 13.47
CA LEU A 216 -13.82 6.56 12.33
C LEU A 216 -12.59 6.80 11.45
N PRO A 217 -12.81 6.96 10.14
CA PRO A 217 -11.78 7.49 9.28
C PRO A 217 -11.46 8.93 9.65
N VAL A 218 -10.17 9.26 9.62
CA VAL A 218 -9.68 10.61 9.89
C VAL A 218 -8.80 11.11 8.75
N GLN A 219 -8.82 12.42 8.54
CA GLN A 219 -7.88 13.13 7.68
C GLN A 219 -7.05 14.10 8.51
N PHE A 220 -5.75 14.08 8.27
CA PHE A 220 -4.77 15.00 8.82
C PHE A 220 -4.59 16.18 7.85
N TYR A 221 -4.46 17.39 8.39
CA TYR A 221 -4.26 18.62 7.61
C TYR A 221 -3.40 19.63 8.36
N GLY A 222 -2.76 20.53 7.62
CA GLY A 222 -1.87 21.56 8.17
C GLY A 222 -2.57 22.50 9.16
N LEU A 223 -1.79 23.14 10.04
CA LEU A 223 -2.32 24.09 11.02
C LEU A 223 -2.99 25.30 10.35
N ASP A 224 -2.46 25.73 9.21
CA ASP A 224 -2.97 26.87 8.43
C ASP A 224 -3.93 26.45 7.30
N GLU A 225 -4.20 25.15 7.17
CA GLU A 225 -5.11 24.63 6.13
C GLU A 225 -6.57 24.73 6.58
N PRO A 226 -7.51 25.04 5.67
CA PRO A 226 -8.92 25.04 5.98
C PRO A 226 -9.41 23.62 6.31
N ILE A 227 -10.43 23.53 7.16
CA ILE A 227 -11.01 22.25 7.57
C ILE A 227 -11.46 21.45 6.33
N PRO A 228 -10.90 20.24 6.08
CA PRO A 228 -11.26 19.44 4.92
C PRO A 228 -12.75 19.10 4.89
N LYS A 229 -13.43 19.27 3.75
CA LYS A 229 -14.88 18.97 3.63
C LYS A 229 -15.15 17.53 3.22
N ILE A 230 -14.23 16.94 2.46
CA ILE A 230 -14.31 15.58 1.91
C ILE A 230 -13.09 14.83 2.39
N LEU A 231 -13.27 13.54 2.70
CA LEU A 231 -12.17 12.64 3.03
C LEU A 231 -11.47 12.21 1.74
N GLU A 232 -10.25 12.68 1.54
CA GLU A 232 -9.45 12.39 0.36
C GLU A 232 -7.99 12.13 0.74
N TYR A 233 -7.41 11.10 0.13
CA TYR A 233 -5.99 10.82 0.26
C TYR A 233 -5.19 11.65 -0.73
N ASP A 234 -4.21 12.37 -0.22
CA ASP A 234 -3.27 13.15 -1.01
C ASP A 234 -1.84 12.59 -0.76
N PRO A 235 -1.21 11.97 -1.77
CA PRO A 235 0.12 11.39 -1.62
C PRO A 235 1.22 12.45 -1.39
N MET A 236 0.98 13.71 -1.77
CA MET A 236 1.94 14.80 -1.61
C MET A 236 1.86 15.42 -0.21
N LYS A 237 0.70 15.34 0.44
CA LYS A 237 0.53 15.79 1.82
C LYS A 237 0.94 14.69 2.81
N ARG A 238 2.20 14.74 3.23
CA ARG A 238 2.64 14.00 4.43
C ARG A 238 2.58 14.89 5.64
N HIS A 239 1.60 14.63 6.50
CA HIS A 239 1.56 15.21 7.83
C HIS A 239 2.12 14.25 8.88
N SER A 240 3.13 13.45 8.50
CA SER A 240 3.79 12.47 9.37
C SER A 240 2.82 11.51 10.08
N ALA A 241 1.68 11.19 9.48
CA ALA A 241 0.65 10.36 10.13
C ALA A 241 1.17 8.96 10.49
N GLU A 242 2.10 8.42 9.71
CA GLU A 242 2.82 7.18 9.99
C GLU A 242 3.71 7.24 11.25
N ASN A 243 4.11 8.43 11.70
CA ASN A 243 4.93 8.63 12.90
C ASN A 243 4.07 8.83 14.16
N ILE A 244 2.76 9.05 14.01
CA ILE A 244 1.85 9.20 15.14
C ILE A 244 1.59 7.83 15.75
N LEU A 245 2.02 7.66 17.00
CA LEU A 245 1.89 6.40 17.72
C LEU A 245 0.43 6.06 18.03
N TYR A 246 0.17 4.76 18.18
CA TYR A 246 -1.11 4.28 18.68
C TYR A 246 -1.41 4.87 20.07
N GLY A 247 -2.64 5.29 20.28
CA GLY A 247 -3.12 5.77 21.56
C GLY A 247 -2.84 7.25 21.83
N THR A 248 -2.13 7.95 20.92
CA THR A 248 -1.93 9.39 20.98
C THR A 248 -3.28 10.10 21.04
N ASP A 249 -3.40 11.03 21.98
CA ASP A 249 -4.64 11.72 22.26
C ASP A 249 -4.97 12.75 21.19
N ILE A 250 -6.25 12.78 20.82
CA ILE A 250 -6.85 13.84 20.01
C ILE A 250 -7.45 14.86 20.97
N GLU A 251 -7.08 16.12 20.78
CA GLU A 251 -7.55 17.23 21.61
C GLU A 251 -8.22 18.32 20.76
N ARG A 252 -9.02 19.17 21.39
CA ARG A 252 -9.63 20.33 20.72
C ARG A 252 -8.54 21.36 20.42
N PHE A 253 -8.47 21.81 19.17
CA PHE A 253 -7.54 22.86 18.75
C PHE A 253 -8.01 24.22 19.29
N GLN A 254 -7.09 24.99 19.87
CA GLN A 254 -7.32 26.34 20.38
C GLN A 254 -6.21 27.26 19.84
N PRO A 255 -6.51 28.17 18.89
CA PRO A 255 -5.50 29.00 18.23
C PRO A 255 -4.63 29.81 19.20
N GLY A 256 -5.25 30.36 20.27
CA GLY A 256 -4.58 31.25 21.23
C GLY A 256 -3.59 30.59 22.20
N LEU A 257 -3.41 29.26 22.15
CA LEU A 257 -2.45 28.55 23.01
C LEU A 257 -1.14 28.19 22.29
N LEU A 258 -1.01 28.51 21.00
CA LEU A 258 0.24 28.31 20.27
C LEU A 258 1.32 29.33 20.66
N GLU A 259 0.93 30.55 21.06
CA GLU A 259 1.84 31.68 21.30
C GLU A 259 2.48 31.69 22.70
N THR A 260 1.94 30.97 23.68
CA THR A 260 2.40 31.06 25.09
C THR A 260 3.61 30.18 25.42
N ILE A 261 4.10 29.36 24.49
CA ILE A 261 5.20 28.42 24.75
C ILE A 261 6.58 29.05 24.44
N GLY A 262 6.61 30.24 23.84
CA GLY A 262 7.85 30.97 23.52
C GLY A 262 8.37 31.91 24.61
N GLN A 263 7.62 32.16 25.69
CA GLN A 263 8.05 33.02 26.79
C GLN A 263 7.90 32.30 28.11
N GLY A 264 9.03 31.81 28.63
CA GLY A 264 9.11 31.22 29.95
C GLY A 264 8.72 32.24 31.02
N THR A 265 7.48 32.14 31.50
CA THR A 265 7.08 32.72 32.77
C THR A 265 6.84 31.57 33.74
N THR A 266 7.68 31.54 34.77
CA THR A 266 7.61 30.65 35.93
C THR A 266 6.35 30.94 36.73
N ASP A 267 5.23 30.31 36.38
CA ASP A 267 4.10 30.10 37.28
C ASP A 267 3.36 28.83 36.83
N GLU A 268 3.92 27.68 37.21
CA GLU A 268 3.33 26.36 36.97
C GLU A 268 2.13 26.15 37.92
N GLN A 269 0.98 26.72 37.58
CA GLN A 269 -0.28 26.15 38.04
C GLN A 269 -0.52 24.81 37.32
N PRO A 270 -1.00 23.76 38.00
CA PRO A 270 -1.23 22.46 37.38
C PRO A 270 -2.31 22.60 36.31
N GLN A 271 -1.90 22.63 35.03
CA GLN A 271 -2.83 22.60 33.90
C GLN A 271 -3.62 21.30 33.99
N ARG A 272 -4.93 21.41 34.25
CA ARG A 272 -5.87 20.27 34.20
C ARG A 272 -5.69 19.56 32.86
N LYS A 273 -5.24 18.30 32.88
CA LYS A 273 -5.12 17.45 31.68
C LYS A 273 -6.42 17.55 30.88
N LYS A 274 -6.32 18.09 29.66
CA LYS A 274 -7.47 18.24 28.76
C LYS A 274 -8.05 16.85 28.48
N LYS A 275 -9.38 16.77 28.48
CA LYS A 275 -10.08 15.49 28.28
C LYS A 275 -10.00 15.14 26.81
N SER A 276 -9.16 14.16 26.47
CA SER A 276 -9.02 13.57 25.13
C SER A 276 -10.39 13.30 24.47
N THR A 277 -10.58 13.76 23.24
CA THR A 277 -11.82 13.59 22.45
C THR A 277 -11.79 12.33 21.59
N GLY A 278 -10.61 11.73 21.42
CA GLY A 278 -10.39 10.49 20.70
C GLY A 278 -8.93 10.03 20.82
N LYS A 279 -8.63 8.86 20.26
CA LYS A 279 -7.26 8.32 20.22
C LYS A 279 -6.92 7.88 18.81
N ILE A 280 -5.73 8.24 18.34
CA ILE A 280 -5.20 7.77 17.05
C ILE A 280 -4.98 6.26 17.13
N ILE A 281 -5.38 5.56 16.08
CA ILE A 281 -5.11 4.13 15.92
C ILE A 281 -3.90 3.96 15.01
N THR A 282 -3.96 4.56 13.82
CA THR A 282 -2.95 4.40 12.77
C THR A 282 -3.19 5.41 11.65
N GLY A 283 -2.15 5.71 10.86
CA GLY A 283 -2.22 6.60 9.71
C GLY A 283 -1.28 6.20 8.57
N VAL A 284 -1.59 6.68 7.37
CA VAL A 284 -0.77 6.61 6.16
C VAL A 284 -0.94 7.93 5.41
N GLY A 285 0.14 8.69 5.25
CA GLY A 285 0.11 9.97 4.55
C GLY A 285 -0.75 11.01 5.28
N ASN A 286 -1.86 11.43 4.68
CA ASN A 286 -2.81 12.37 5.29
C ASN A 286 -4.11 11.70 5.79
N VAL A 287 -4.23 10.36 5.79
CA VAL A 287 -5.45 9.68 6.26
C VAL A 287 -5.14 8.57 7.26
N GLY A 288 -6.14 8.17 8.04
CA GLY A 288 -5.98 7.12 9.04
C GLY A 288 -7.29 6.68 9.68
N LEU A 289 -7.14 5.94 10.78
CA LEU A 289 -8.22 5.54 11.66
C LEU A 289 -7.99 6.08 13.07
N ALA A 290 -9.08 6.48 13.72
CA ALA A 290 -9.04 6.90 15.11
C ALA A 290 -10.28 6.42 15.87
N LEU A 291 -10.11 6.10 17.14
CA LEU A 291 -11.21 5.87 18.06
C LEU A 291 -11.77 7.22 18.52
N CYS A 292 -12.89 7.63 17.93
CA CYS A 292 -13.45 8.96 18.11
C CYS A 292 -14.66 8.93 19.06
N ARG A 293 -14.80 9.93 19.94
CA ARG A 293 -16.06 10.15 20.65
C ARG A 293 -17.08 10.76 19.69
N LEU A 294 -18.15 10.02 19.43
CA LEU A 294 -19.14 10.39 18.42
C LEU A 294 -19.75 11.78 18.68
N LYS A 295 -20.19 12.03 19.91
CA LYS A 295 -20.82 13.31 20.29
C LYS A 295 -19.90 14.52 20.14
N GLU A 296 -18.58 14.33 20.23
CA GLU A 296 -17.61 15.42 20.20
C GLU A 296 -17.06 15.66 18.80
N MET A 297 -16.83 14.60 18.03
CA MET A 297 -16.07 14.67 16.77
C MET A 297 -16.92 14.51 15.51
N THR A 298 -18.22 14.24 15.64
CA THR A 298 -19.11 14.07 14.49
C THR A 298 -20.38 14.91 14.63
N PRO A 299 -20.88 15.52 13.54
CA PRO A 299 -22.16 16.18 13.57
C PRO A 299 -23.25 15.19 13.99
N SER A 300 -24.06 15.60 14.97
CA SER A 300 -25.19 14.81 15.46
C SER A 300 -26.22 14.62 14.34
N GLY A 301 -26.17 13.49 13.64
CA GLY A 301 -27.31 13.05 12.84
C GLY A 301 -28.48 12.73 13.78
N SER A 302 -29.42 13.67 13.88
CA SER A 302 -30.78 13.63 14.44
C SER A 302 -31.25 12.29 15.04
N GLY A 303 -31.43 12.24 16.36
CA GLY A 303 -32.09 11.13 17.05
C GLY A 303 -31.68 11.04 18.53
N GLU A 304 -32.54 11.61 19.39
CA GLU A 304 -32.64 11.45 20.86
C GLU A 304 -31.34 11.38 21.68
N VAL A 305 -30.90 12.54 22.16
CA VAL A 305 -30.77 12.94 23.58
C VAL A 305 -29.91 14.21 23.59
N ASP A 306 -30.55 15.31 23.98
CA ASP A 306 -30.03 16.65 24.20
C ASP A 306 -28.69 16.65 24.96
N TYR A 307 -27.64 17.25 24.39
CA TYR A 307 -26.47 17.88 25.04
C TYR A 307 -25.52 18.50 23.99
N ASP A 308 -25.37 19.81 24.13
CA ASP A 308 -24.68 20.87 23.37
C ASP A 308 -23.16 20.71 23.10
N SER A 309 -22.70 19.58 22.53
CA SER A 309 -21.26 19.21 22.58
C SER A 309 -20.46 19.21 21.26
N PHE A 310 -21.12 19.21 20.10
CA PHE A 310 -20.47 19.39 18.79
C PHE A 310 -20.71 20.81 18.30
N GLN A 311 -19.64 21.56 18.05
CA GLN A 311 -19.71 22.90 17.47
C GLN A 311 -19.26 22.86 16.02
N GLU A 312 -20.10 23.38 15.11
CA GLU A 312 -19.73 23.47 13.70
C GLU A 312 -18.51 24.39 13.55
N GLY A 313 -17.50 23.93 12.79
CA GLY A 313 -16.20 24.62 12.70
C GLY A 313 -15.21 24.26 13.81
N GLN A 314 -15.55 23.37 14.73
CA GLN A 314 -14.61 22.88 15.73
C GLN A 314 -13.49 22.05 15.13
N GLU A 315 -12.25 22.46 15.44
CA GLU A 315 -11.04 21.79 15.00
C GLU A 315 -10.45 20.92 16.11
N PHE A 316 -9.76 19.87 15.70
CA PHE A 316 -9.04 18.96 16.60
C PHE A 316 -7.60 18.86 16.16
N MET A 317 -6.71 18.53 17.10
CA MET A 317 -5.29 18.36 16.84
C MET A 317 -4.73 17.13 17.53
N VAL A 318 -3.57 16.70 17.03
CA VAL A 318 -2.73 15.67 17.61
C VAL A 318 -1.34 16.26 17.79
N GLU A 319 -0.72 15.96 18.92
CA GLU A 319 0.65 16.32 19.25
C GLU A 319 1.43 15.04 19.58
N TRP A 320 2.65 14.93 19.08
CA TRP A 320 3.55 13.81 19.39
C TRP A 320 5.02 14.25 19.37
N GLY A 321 5.90 13.40 19.92
CA GLY A 321 7.32 13.71 20.06
C GLY A 321 7.62 14.67 21.21
N GLY A 322 8.91 15.05 21.33
CA GLY A 322 9.42 15.99 22.34
C GLY A 322 9.58 15.42 23.75
N ASP A 323 9.77 14.10 23.87
CA ASP A 323 10.12 13.44 25.14
C ASP A 323 11.63 13.52 25.45
N GLU A 324 12.45 13.94 24.49
CA GLU A 324 13.90 14.12 24.60
C GLU A 324 14.26 15.62 24.68
N GLU A 325 15.20 15.98 25.57
CA GLU A 325 15.66 17.36 25.74
C GLU A 325 16.14 17.97 24.42
N GLY A 326 15.45 19.02 23.97
CA GLY A 326 15.80 19.79 22.77
C GLY A 326 15.06 19.39 21.48
N VAL A 327 14.24 18.32 21.49
CA VAL A 327 13.39 17.96 20.34
C VAL A 327 12.03 18.64 20.48
N GLY A 328 11.65 19.46 19.49
CA GLY A 328 10.34 20.11 19.46
C GLY A 328 9.19 19.10 19.27
N LYS A 329 8.02 19.42 19.83
CA LYS A 329 6.81 18.61 19.60
C LYS A 329 6.24 18.86 18.21
N GLU A 330 5.90 17.80 17.50
CA GLU A 330 5.21 17.88 16.21
C GLU A 330 3.69 17.95 16.44
N ARG A 331 3.00 18.70 15.57
CA ARG A 331 1.58 18.98 15.69
C ARG A 331 0.90 18.94 14.32
N VAL A 332 -0.31 18.40 14.29
CA VAL A 332 -1.16 18.38 13.09
C VAL A 332 -2.63 18.52 13.48
N LYS A 333 -3.44 19.14 12.62
CA LYS A 333 -4.90 19.10 12.79
C LYS A 333 -5.47 17.79 12.26
N VAL A 334 -6.57 17.34 12.84
CA VAL A 334 -7.26 16.11 12.46
C VAL A 334 -8.76 16.34 12.37
N ARG A 335 -9.40 15.75 11.35
CA ARG A 335 -10.85 15.75 11.19
C ARG A 335 -11.35 14.32 11.04
N ALA A 336 -12.37 13.96 11.81
CA ALA A 336 -13.07 12.70 11.65
C ALA A 336 -14.20 12.82 10.62
N PHE A 337 -14.44 11.73 9.90
CA PHE A 337 -15.53 11.62 8.93
C PHE A 337 -16.45 10.46 9.33
N VAL A 338 -17.74 10.60 9.07
CA VAL A 338 -18.70 9.52 9.24
C VAL A 338 -18.86 8.81 7.90
N PRO A 339 -18.45 7.53 7.78
CA PRO A 339 -18.67 6.76 6.56
C PRO A 339 -20.15 6.69 6.19
N GLU A 340 -20.47 6.69 4.89
CA GLU A 340 -21.86 6.59 4.42
C GLU A 340 -22.60 5.36 4.97
N TRP A 341 -21.90 4.22 5.05
CA TRP A 341 -22.47 2.99 5.58
C TRP A 341 -22.74 3.02 7.09
N HIS A 342 -22.22 3.99 7.85
CA HIS A 342 -22.67 4.23 9.23
C HIS A 342 -24.06 4.86 9.28
N LEU A 343 -24.42 5.67 8.27
CA LEU A 343 -25.71 6.35 8.20
C LEU A 343 -26.85 5.37 7.90
N SER A 344 -26.57 4.30 7.14
CA SER A 344 -27.56 3.28 6.80
C SER A 344 -27.84 2.26 7.92
N GLN A 345 -27.07 2.29 9.01
CA GLN A 345 -27.22 1.38 10.16
C GLN A 345 -27.98 2.04 11.33
N LYS A 346 -28.38 3.31 11.16
CA LYS A 346 -29.15 4.08 12.13
C LYS A 346 -30.63 3.77 12.05
#